data_AF-A0A2S7E859-F1
#
_entry.id   AF-A0A2S7E859-F1
#
_cell.length_a   1.000
_cell.length_b   1.000
_cell.length_c   1.000
_cell.angle_alpha   90.00
_cell.angle_beta   90.00
_cell.angle_gamma   90.00
#
_symmetry.space_group_name_H-M   'P 1'
#
loop_
_entity.id
_entity.type
_entity.pdbx_description
1 polymer ?
#
loop_
_entity_poly.entity_id
_entity_poly.type
_entity_poly.pdbx_seq_one_letter_code
_entity_poly.pdbx_strand_id
1 'polypeptide(L)' 'MVQALGAMKNRAGVPALLDLCDHSQHFVRWAAMQALGYVAPELLMPRLQLAAGDPHLHVREAAKKVLNRISQR' A
#
# COMPACT_ATOMS: atom_id res chain seq x y z
N MET A 1 11.75 -8.86 -10.64
CA MET A 1 10.38 -9.29 -10.98
C MET A 1 9.37 -8.85 -9.90
N VAL A 2 9.13 -7.54 -9.71
CA VAL A 2 8.21 -7.03 -8.65
C VAL A 2 6.93 -6.41 -9.24
N GLN A 3 6.80 -6.34 -10.57
CA GLN A 3 5.66 -5.71 -11.23
C GLN A 3 4.43 -6.62 -11.42
N ALA A 4 4.47 -7.89 -11.04
CA ALA A 4 3.41 -8.85 -11.38
C ALA A 4 2.26 -8.95 -10.35
N LEU A 5 2.43 -8.48 -9.12
CA LEU A 5 1.42 -8.68 -8.06
C LEU A 5 0.32 -7.60 -8.03
N GLY A 6 0.57 -6.41 -8.58
CA GLY A 6 -0.43 -5.33 -8.64
C GLY A 6 -1.48 -5.49 -9.74
N ALA A 7 -1.23 -6.35 -10.75
CA ALA A 7 -2.07 -6.46 -11.94
C ALA A 7 -3.25 -7.45 -11.77
N MET A 8 -3.18 -8.36 -10.80
CA MET A 8 -4.31 -9.21 -10.48
C MET A 8 -5.19 -8.46 -9.47
N LYS A 9 -6.30 -7.89 -9.93
CA LYS A 9 -7.45 -7.44 -9.11
C LYS A 9 -8.09 -8.57 -8.28
N ASN A 10 -7.32 -9.61 -7.93
CA ASN A 10 -7.76 -10.69 -7.10
C ASN A 10 -7.52 -10.30 -5.64
N ARG A 11 -8.60 -10.08 -4.89
CA ARG A 11 -8.56 -9.82 -3.46
C ARG A 11 -7.85 -10.93 -2.67
N ALA A 12 -7.63 -12.11 -3.26
CA ALA A 12 -6.80 -13.17 -2.68
C ALA A 12 -5.35 -12.73 -2.37
N GLY A 13 -4.83 -11.72 -3.07
CA GLY A 13 -3.48 -11.18 -2.82
C GLY A 13 -3.40 -10.18 -1.67
N VAL A 14 -4.54 -9.76 -1.09
CA VAL A 14 -4.56 -8.71 -0.06
C VAL A 14 -3.76 -9.07 1.19
N PRO A 15 -3.85 -10.29 1.77
CA PRO A 15 -3.03 -10.66 2.92
C PRO A 15 -1.53 -10.57 2.62
N ALA A 16 -1.10 -11.09 1.46
CA ALA A 16 0.30 -11.02 1.05
C ALA A 16 0.77 -9.57 0.84
N LEU A 17 -0.06 -8.71 0.27
CA LEU A 17 0.28 -7.29 0.12
C LEU A 17 0.37 -6.58 1.47
N LEU A 18 -0.46 -6.94 2.45
CA LEU A 18 -0.39 -6.38 3.81
C LEU A 18 0.93 -6.75 4.49
N ASP A 19 1.43 -7.96 4.30
CA ASP A 19 2.75 -8.36 4.82
C ASP A 19 3.88 -7.57 4.15
N LEU A 20 3.75 -7.30 2.85
CA LEU A 20 4.73 -6.51 2.10
C LEU A 20 4.79 -5.04 2.53
N CYS A 21 3.78 -4.53 3.25
CA CYS A 21 3.79 -3.19 3.83
C CYS A 21 4.88 -3.01 4.91
N ASP A 22 5.38 -4.08 5.52
CA ASP A 22 6.46 -4.03 6.54
C ASP A 22 7.81 -4.51 6.00
N HIS A 23 7.91 -4.72 4.68
CA HIS A 23 9.12 -5.25 4.07
C HIS A 23 10.33 -4.31 4.28
N SER A 24 11.53 -4.87 4.45
CA SER A 24 12.77 -4.10 4.70
C SER A 24 13.07 -3.07 3.61
N GLN A 25 12.83 -3.45 2.36
CA GLN A 25 13.07 -2.63 1.18
C GLN A 25 11.91 -1.64 0.92
N HIS A 26 12.20 -0.35 0.89
CA HIS A 26 11.21 0.72 0.79
C HIS A 26 10.38 0.68 -0.51
N PHE A 27 10.97 0.25 -1.63
CA PHE A 27 10.24 0.17 -2.90
C PHE A 27 9.18 -0.94 -2.87
N VAL A 28 9.41 -2.01 -2.09
CA VAL A 28 8.44 -3.09 -1.88
C VAL A 28 7.28 -2.58 -1.05
N ARG A 29 7.56 -1.88 0.06
CA ARG A 29 6.52 -1.24 0.88
C ARG A 29 5.68 -0.26 0.06
N TRP A 30 6.33 0.59 -0.73
CA TRP A 30 5.67 1.54 -1.62
C TRP A 30 4.76 0.86 -2.65
N ALA A 31 5.25 -0.18 -3.33
CA ALA A 31 4.48 -0.93 -4.31
C ALA A 31 3.25 -1.62 -3.67
N ALA A 32 3.43 -2.22 -2.49
CA ALA A 32 2.35 -2.83 -1.72
C ALA A 32 1.27 -1.81 -1.34
N MET A 33 1.70 -0.65 -0.82
CA MET A 33 0.79 0.45 -0.44
C MET A 33 -0.02 0.96 -1.62
N GLN A 34 0.60 1.11 -2.79
CA GLN A 34 -0.12 1.49 -4.00
C GLN A 34 -1.12 0.41 -4.42
N ALA A 35 -0.70 -0.85 -4.51
CA ALA A 35 -1.56 -1.96 -4.93
C ALA A 35 -2.78 -2.10 -4.01
N LEU A 36 -2.58 -2.09 -2.68
CA LEU A 36 -3.67 -2.13 -1.71
C LEU A 36 -4.59 -0.91 -1.82
N GLY A 37 -4.03 0.28 -2.02
CA GLY A 37 -4.81 1.49 -2.28
C GLY A 37 -5.71 1.43 -3.51
N TYR A 38 -5.44 0.54 -4.46
CA TYR A 38 -6.30 0.30 -5.63
C TYR A 38 -7.28 -0.86 -5.43
N VAL A 39 -6.88 -1.92 -4.73
CA VAL A 39 -7.65 -3.17 -4.64
C VAL A 39 -8.57 -3.21 -3.41
N ALA A 40 -8.09 -2.72 -2.26
CA ALA A 40 -8.81 -2.74 -0.99
C ALA A 40 -8.31 -1.60 -0.07
N PRO A 41 -8.54 -0.33 -0.44
CA PRO A 41 -8.06 0.81 0.34
C PRO A 41 -8.63 0.84 1.76
N GLU A 42 -9.84 0.32 1.98
CA GLU A 42 -10.47 0.18 3.30
C GLU A 42 -9.65 -0.70 4.27
N LEU A 43 -8.97 -1.73 3.77
CA LEU A 43 -8.12 -2.62 4.58
C LEU A 43 -6.76 -2.01 4.89
N LEU A 44 -6.38 -0.94 4.18
CA LEU A 44 -5.12 -0.24 4.38
C LEU A 44 -5.23 0.83 5.48
N MET A 45 -6.42 1.24 5.90
CA MET A 45 -6.63 2.28 6.92
C MET A 45 -5.76 2.11 8.19
N PRO A 46 -5.68 0.93 8.82
CA PRO A 46 -4.86 0.75 10.02
C PRO A 46 -3.35 0.91 9.73
N ARG A 47 -2.92 0.59 8.51
CA ARG A 47 -1.52 0.63 8.06
C ARG A 47 -1.09 2.01 7.54
N LEU A 48 -2.04 2.86 7.14
CA LEU A 48 -1.75 4.20 6.62
C LEU A 48 -1.03 5.08 7.64
N GLN A 49 -1.32 4.93 8.94
CA GLN A 49 -0.69 5.72 9.99
C GLN A 49 0.80 5.37 10.15
N LEU A 50 1.15 4.09 10.06
CA LEU A 50 2.55 3.62 10.02
C LEU A 50 3.25 4.11 8.75
N ALA A 51 2.60 3.97 7.59
CA ALA A 51 3.18 4.39 6.32
C ALA A 51 3.37 5.92 6.22
N ALA A 52 2.56 6.71 6.91
CA ALA A 52 2.73 8.16 7.01
C ALA A 52 4.00 8.56 7.81
N GLY A 53 4.44 7.70 8.74
CA GLY A 53 5.68 7.83 9.49
C GLY A 53 6.90 7.15 8.86
N ASP A 54 6.76 6.55 7.66
CA ASP A 54 7.85 5.82 7.04
C ASP A 54 9.08 6.72 6.79
N PRO A 55 10.32 6.23 6.99
CA PRO A 55 11.53 7.01 6.73
C PRO A 55 11.63 7.47 5.26
N HIS A 56 11.08 6.71 4.30
CA HIS A 56 11.16 7.02 2.88
C HIS A 56 9.99 7.88 2.41
N LEU A 57 10.32 8.98 1.72
CA LEU A 57 9.35 9.94 1.18
C LEU A 57 8.29 9.27 0.29
N HIS A 58 8.69 8.38 -0.60
CA HIS A 58 7.76 7.72 -1.54
C HIS A 58 6.67 6.92 -0.82
N VAL A 59 7.01 6.24 0.27
CA VAL A 59 6.03 5.46 1.05
C VAL A 59 5.05 6.40 1.75
N ARG A 60 5.54 7.50 2.34
CA ARG A 60 4.69 8.54 2.94
C ARG A 60 3.73 9.16 1.94
N GLU A 61 4.20 9.47 0.73
CA GLU A 61 3.34 10.02 -0.32
C GLU A 61 2.29 9.03 -0.81
N ALA A 62 2.65 7.75 -0.95
CA ALA A 62 1.69 6.71 -1.30
C ALA A 62 0.58 6.61 -0.24
N ALA A 63 0.95 6.65 1.05
CA ALA A 63 -0.03 6.66 2.14
C ALA A 63 -0.99 7.86 2.04
N LYS A 64 -0.47 9.08 1.84
CA LYS A 64 -1.30 10.29 1.66
C LYS A 64 -2.24 10.20 0.45
N LYS A 65 -1.74 9.68 -0.68
CA LYS A 65 -2.56 9.48 -1.89
C LYS A 65 -3.72 8.52 -1.65
N VAL A 66 -3.47 7.42 -0.94
CA VAL A 66 -4.53 6.46 -0.61
C VAL A 66 -5.52 7.05 0.38
N LEU A 67 -5.04 7.76 1.42
CA LEU A 67 -5.92 8.45 2.37
C LEU A 67 -6.84 9.45 1.66
N ASN A 68 -6.30 10.30 0.78
CA ASN A 68 -7.09 11.24 0.00
C ASN A 68 -8.14 10.53 -0.86
N ARG A 69 -7.82 9.38 -1.46
CA ARG A 69 -8.81 8.59 -2.23
C ARG A 69 -9.93 8.04 -1.35
N ILE A 70 -9.63 7.60 -0.13
CA ILE A 70 -10.63 7.11 0.80
C ILE A 70 -11.53 8.26 1.28
N SER A 71 -10.94 9.41 1.60
CA SER A 71 -11.69 10.59 2.06
C SER A 71 -12.52 11.27 0.98
N GLN A 72 -12.19 11.07 -0.30
CA GLN A 72 -12.92 11.61 -1.46
C GLN A 72 -13.96 10.64 -2.02
N ARG A 73 -14.21 9.51 -1.33
CA ARG A 73 -15.14 8.47 -1.73
C ARG A 73 -16.33 8.43 -0.79
#